data_AF-A0A8T9KRM2-F1
#
_entry.id   AF-A0A8T9KRM2-F1
#
_cell.length_a   1.000
_cell.length_b   1.000
_cell.length_c   1.000
_cell.angle_alpha   90.00
_cell.angle_beta   90.00
_cell.angle_gamma   90.00
#
_symmetry.space_group_name_H-M   'P 1'
#
loop_
_entity.id
_entity.type
_entity.pdbx_description
1 polymer ?
#
loop_
_entity_poly.entity_id
_entity_poly.type
_entity_poly.pdbx_seq_one_letter_code
_entity_poly.pdbx_strand_id
1 'polypeptide(L)'
;FVSDVVVTGLKNCQSKKLSRNLEKNQLIVKLSCTCNLEGNYVMDGQLIVLPIQGNGGLHVQTNNLEITVVSSLEDFQKDGKKHWKVKSWNHSSS
;
A
#
# COMPACT_ATOMS: atom_id res chain seq x y z
N PHE A 1 0.16 -13.32 14.37
CA PHE A 1 1.18 -12.25 14.33
C PHE A 1 2.11 -12.51 13.15
N VAL A 2 2.48 -11.48 12.40
CA VAL A 2 3.43 -11.59 11.28
C VAL A 2 4.60 -10.65 11.57
N SER A 3 5.84 -11.15 11.44
CA SER A 3 7.07 -10.39 11.64
C SER A 3 7.99 -10.49 10.43
N ASP A 4 9.03 -9.65 10.43
CA ASP A 4 10.13 -9.67 9.45
C ASP A 4 9.63 -9.59 8.00
N VAL A 5 8.58 -8.78 7.80
CA VAL A 5 7.90 -8.68 6.51
C VAL A 5 8.78 -7.93 5.52
N VAL A 6 9.11 -8.59 4.42
CA VAL A 6 9.80 -8.02 3.27
C VAL A 6 8.85 -8.01 2.08
N VAL A 7 8.61 -6.83 1.52
CA VAL A 7 7.80 -6.67 0.30
C VAL A 7 8.71 -6.32 -0.87
N THR A 8 8.61 -7.10 -1.94
CA THR A 8 9.36 -6.88 -3.19
C THR A 8 8.42 -6.71 -4.39
N GLY A 9 8.95 -6.21 -5.50
CA GLY A 9 8.20 -6.02 -6.75
C GLY A 9 7.56 -4.64 -6.93
N LEU A 10 7.50 -3.80 -5.89
CA LEU A 10 6.90 -2.45 -5.97
C LEU A 10 7.53 -1.54 -7.03
N LYS A 11 8.81 -1.73 -7.36
CA LYS A 11 9.51 -1.00 -8.44
C LYS A 11 8.83 -1.18 -9.80
N ASN A 12 8.20 -2.32 -10.03
CA ASN A 12 7.61 -2.69 -11.31
C ASN A 12 6.11 -2.36 -11.38
N CYS A 13 5.56 -1.69 -10.37
CA CYS A 13 4.17 -1.25 -10.37
C CYS A 13 3.91 -0.29 -11.54
N GLN A 14 2.80 -0.52 -12.24
CA GLN A 14 2.33 0.35 -13.31
C GLN A 14 1.38 1.41 -12.75
N SER A 15 1.64 2.68 -13.06
CA SER A 15 0.68 3.75 -12.79
C SER A 15 -0.49 3.64 -13.76
N LYS A 16 -1.67 3.30 -13.23
CA LYS A 16 -2.92 3.23 -14.01
C LYS A 16 -3.65 4.57 -14.01
N LYS A 17 -3.52 5.36 -12.94
CA LYS A 17 -4.11 6.70 -12.86
C LYS A 17 -3.30 7.60 -11.94
N LEU A 18 -3.11 8.84 -12.38
CA LEU A 18 -2.64 9.95 -11.56
C LEU A 18 -3.56 11.13 -11.81
N SER A 19 -4.26 11.60 -10.77
CA SER A 19 -5.23 12.68 -10.91
C SER A 19 -5.20 13.58 -9.69
N ARG A 20 -5.13 14.90 -9.93
CA ARG A 20 -5.17 15.92 -8.88
C ARG A 20 -6.46 16.72 -8.99
N ASN A 21 -7.19 16.84 -7.90
CA ASN A 21 -8.31 17.76 -7.75
C ASN A 21 -7.84 18.96 -6.92
N LEU A 22 -7.77 20.14 -7.54
CA LEU A 22 -7.29 21.36 -6.90
C LEU A 22 -8.29 21.92 -5.89
N GLU A 23 -9.59 21.85 -6.18
CA GLU A 23 -10.65 22.36 -5.30
C GLU A 23 -10.69 21.61 -3.97
N LYS A 24 -10.47 20.29 -4.02
CA LYS A 24 -10.44 19.40 -2.85
C LYS A 24 -9.03 19.20 -2.30
N ASN A 25 -8.02 19.82 -2.91
CA ASN A 25 -6.60 19.55 -2.67
C ASN A 25 -6.29 18.06 -2.54
N GLN A 26 -6.83 17.24 -3.44
CA GLN A 26 -6.75 15.79 -3.36
C GLN A 26 -5.88 15.23 -4.49
N LEU A 27 -5.04 14.25 -4.19
CA LEU A 27 -4.28 13.46 -5.16
C LEU A 27 -4.76 12.02 -5.12
N ILE A 28 -5.11 11.48 -6.29
CA ILE A 28 -5.51 10.09 -6.48
C ILE A 28 -4.46 9.41 -7.33
N VAL A 29 -3.88 8.34 -6.78
CA VAL A 29 -2.93 7.47 -7.46
C VAL A 29 -3.52 6.07 -7.53
N LYS A 30 -3.57 5.47 -8.72
CA LYS A 30 -3.90 4.05 -8.89
C LYS A 30 -2.71 3.31 -9.47
N LEU A 31 -2.30 2.26 -8.80
CA LEU A 31 -1.19 1.40 -9.17
C LEU A 31 -1.69 -0.01 -9.41
N SER A 32 -1.06 -0.72 -10.34
CA SER A 32 -1.23 -2.14 -10.56
C SER A 32 0.13 -2.81 -10.40
N CYS A 33 0.22 -3.79 -9.51
CA CYS A 33 1.48 -4.34 -9.05
C CYS A 33 1.46 -5.86 -9.03
N THR A 34 2.60 -6.47 -9.33
CA THR A 34 2.89 -7.85 -8.96
C THR A 34 3.94 -7.79 -7.86
N CYS A 35 3.60 -8.29 -6.68
CA CYS A 35 4.41 -8.20 -5.48
C CYS A 35 4.57 -9.56 -4.82
N ASN A 36 5.70 -9.74 -4.16
CA ASN A 36 5.93 -10.86 -3.25
C ASN A 36 6.08 -10.31 -1.85
N LEU A 37 5.45 -10.97 -0.89
CA LEU A 37 5.57 -10.71 0.53
C LEU A 37 6.16 -11.96 1.18
N GLU A 38 7.31 -11.77 1.83
CA GLU A 38 7.97 -12.79 2.63
C GLU A 38 7.99 -12.35 4.09
N GLY A 39 7.94 -13.30 5.02
CA GLY A 39 8.05 -13.00 6.44
C GLY A 39 7.89 -14.25 7.29
N ASN A 40 7.65 -14.07 8.57
CA ASN A 40 7.37 -15.16 9.51
C ASN A 40 5.97 -14.97 10.09
N TYR A 41 5.21 -16.05 10.20
CA TYR A 41 3.91 -16.03 10.88
C TYR A 41 3.98 -16.86 12.17
N VAL A 42 3.35 -16.34 13.21
CA VAL A 42 2.91 -17.11 14.38
C VAL A 42 1.39 -16.99 14.41
N MET A 43 0.70 -18.07 14.11
CA MET A 43 -0.76 -18.12 14.14
C MET A 43 -1.19 -19.11 15.20
N ASP A 44 -2.07 -18.65 16.08
CA ASP A 44 -2.81 -19.45 17.04
C ASP A 44 -4.23 -18.90 17.05
N GLY A 45 -5.14 -19.59 16.36
CA GLY A 45 -6.51 -19.11 16.15
C GLY A 45 -7.24 -19.88 15.06
N GLN A 46 -8.33 -19.30 14.55
CA GLN A 46 -9.16 -19.92 13.51
C GLN A 46 -9.23 -19.03 12.27
N LEU A 47 -8.87 -19.58 11.11
CA LEU A 47 -9.05 -18.94 9.81
C LEU A 47 -10.40 -19.35 9.23
N ILE A 48 -11.38 -18.45 9.33
CA ILE A 48 -12.78 -18.59 8.89
C ILE A 48 -13.50 -19.77 9.60
N VAL A 49 -13.11 -21.00 9.32
CA VAL A 49 -13.57 -22.22 10.01
C VAL A 49 -12.44 -23.16 10.42
N LEU A 50 -11.22 -22.95 9.94
CA LEU A 50 -10.10 -23.87 10.15
C LEU A 50 -9.27 -23.44 11.36
N PRO A 51 -9.12 -24.26 12.42
CA PRO A 51 -8.14 -23.99 13.46
C PRO A 51 -6.73 -24.09 12.86
N ILE A 52 -5.96 -23.01 12.98
CA ILE A 52 -4.57 -22.95 12.52
C ILE A 52 -3.69 -22.62 13.72
N GLN A 53 -2.82 -23.56 14.03
CA GLN A 53 -1.70 -23.38 14.94
C GLN A 53 -0.42 -23.64 14.14
N GLY A 54 0.45 -22.64 14.06
CA GLY A 54 1.66 -22.77 13.28
C GLY A 54 2.61 -21.60 13.48
N ASN A 55 3.90 -21.92 13.43
CA ASN A 55 5.00 -20.97 13.39
C ASN A 55 5.90 -21.34 12.21
N GLY A 56 6.08 -20.43 11.25
CA GLY A 56 6.91 -20.69 10.07
C GLY A 56 6.97 -19.54 9.09
N GLY A 57 7.61 -19.81 7.94
CA GLY A 57 7.74 -18.84 6.86
C GLY A 57 6.40 -18.54 6.19
N LEU A 58 6.13 -17.25 5.98
CA LEU A 58 5.05 -16.71 5.18
C LEU A 58 5.59 -16.35 3.80
N HIS A 59 4.95 -16.83 2.74
CA HIS A 59 5.20 -16.40 1.37
C HIS A 59 3.86 -16.13 0.69
N VAL A 60 3.65 -14.91 0.21
CA VAL A 60 2.44 -14.49 -0.50
C VAL A 60 2.86 -13.83 -1.81
N GLN A 61 2.32 -14.34 -2.92
CA GLN A 61 2.46 -13.71 -4.23
C GLN A 61 1.12 -13.10 -4.64
N THR A 62 1.12 -11.81 -4.96
CA THR A 62 -0.07 -11.14 -5.51
C THR A 62 0.10 -10.98 -7.01
N ASN A 63 -0.79 -11.58 -7.79
CA ASN A 63 -0.86 -11.38 -9.22
C ASN A 63 -1.84 -10.26 -9.52
N ASN A 64 -1.34 -9.13 -10.04
CA ASN A 64 -2.16 -7.98 -10.46
C ASN A 64 -2.93 -7.28 -9.34
N LEU A 65 -2.27 -7.01 -8.20
CA LEU A 65 -2.80 -6.22 -7.09
C LEU A 65 -3.10 -4.79 -7.56
N GLU A 66 -4.34 -4.33 -7.41
CA GLU A 66 -4.70 -2.94 -7.67
C GLU A 66 -4.70 -2.14 -6.38
N ILE A 67 -3.88 -1.09 -6.31
CA ILE A 67 -3.75 -0.22 -5.15
C ILE A 67 -4.28 1.16 -5.53
N THR A 68 -5.27 1.65 -4.79
CA THR A 68 -5.72 3.05 -4.89
C THR A 68 -5.28 3.81 -3.64
N VAL A 69 -4.56 4.91 -3.84
CA VAL A 69 -4.17 5.85 -2.78
C VAL A 69 -4.89 7.17 -3.01
N VAL A 70 -5.56 7.67 -1.97
CA VAL A 70 -6.18 8.99 -1.96
C VAL A 70 -5.53 9.84 -0.88
N SER A 71 -4.82 10.88 -1.29
CA SER A 71 -4.08 11.79 -0.40
C SER A 71 -4.71 13.18 -0.37
N SER A 72 -4.81 13.78 0.81
CA SER A 72 -5.06 15.21 0.98
C SER A 72 -3.74 15.96 1.01
N LEU A 73 -3.64 17.00 0.20
CA LEU A 73 -2.44 17.81 0.02
C LEU A 73 -2.65 19.22 0.55
N GLU A 74 -1.55 19.89 0.87
CA GLU A 74 -1.47 21.32 1.11
C GLU A 74 -0.33 21.87 0.26
N ASP A 75 -0.62 22.91 -0.52
CA ASP A 75 0.40 23.69 -1.21
C ASP A 75 1.07 24.63 -0.20
N PHE A 76 2.39 24.58 -0.08
CA PHE A 76 3.14 25.53 0.75
C PHE A 76 4.38 26.04 0.01
N GLN A 77 4.85 27.22 0.39
CA GLN A 77 6.11 27.76 -0.11
C GLN A 77 7.22 27.56 0.91
N LYS A 78 8.37 27.09 0.44
CA LYS A 78 9.60 27.01 1.24
C LYS A 78 10.78 27.32 0.33
N ASP A 79 11.62 28.26 0.76
CA ASP A 79 12.80 28.73 0.02
C ASP A 79 12.45 29.24 -1.40
N GLY A 80 11.32 29.96 -1.52
CA GLY A 80 10.80 30.48 -2.79
C GLY A 80 10.27 29.41 -3.75
N LYS A 81 10.23 28.13 -3.35
CA LYS A 81 9.73 27.01 -4.16
C LYS A 81 8.39 26.52 -3.63
N LYS A 82 7.49 26.15 -4.54
CA LYS A 82 6.21 25.53 -4.20
C LYS A 82 6.42 24.04 -3.94
N HIS A 83 5.87 23.56 -2.83
CA HIS A 83 5.94 22.17 -2.39
C HIS A 83 4.54 21.63 -2.09
N TRP A 84 4.40 20.31 -2.13
CA TRP A 84 3.20 19.61 -1.68
C TRP A 84 3.49 18.93 -0.35
N LYS A 85 2.66 19.25 0.65
CA LYS A 85 2.65 18.54 1.93
C LYS A 85 1.48 17.57 1.94
N VAL A 86 1.76 16.28 2.15
CA VAL A 86 0.70 15.29 2.39
C VAL A 86 0.20 15.47 3.83
N LYS A 87 -1.07 15.83 3.98
CA LYS A 87 -1.71 16.01 5.30
C LYS A 87 -2.25 14.69 5.84
N SER A 88 -2.89 13.92 4.98
CA SER A 88 -3.47 12.62 5.29
C SER A 88 -3.58 11.79 4.02
N TRP A 89 -3.72 10.48 4.17
CA TRP A 89 -3.95 9.57 3.07
C TRP A 89 -4.78 8.36 3.53
N ASN A 90 -5.55 7.81 2.60
CA ASN A 90 -6.13 6.47 2.72
C ASN A 90 -5.64 5.60 1.56
N HIS A 91 -5.80 4.29 1.73
CA HIS A 91 -5.57 3.34 0.66
C HIS A 91 -6.61 2.23 0.67
N SER A 92 -6.81 1.63 -0.50
CA SER A 92 -7.50 0.35 -0.66
C SER A 92 -6.71 -0.52 -1.64
N SER A 93 -6.80 -1.83 -1.45
CA SER A 93 -6.16 -2.81 -2.31
C SER A 93 -7.14 -3.95 -2.64
N SER A 94 -7.20 -4.37 -3.90
CA SER A 94 -8.07 -5.46 -4.38
C SER A 94 -7.38 -6.31 -5.44
#